data_AF-A0A195FIQ2-F1
#
_entry.id   AF-A0A195FIQ2-F1
#
_cell.length_a   1.000
_cell.length_b   1.000
_cell.length_c   1.000
_cell.angle_alpha   90.00
_cell.angle_beta   90.00
_cell.angle_gamma   90.00
#
_symmetry.space_group_name_H-M   'P 1'
#
loop_
_entity.id
_entity.type
_entity.pdbx_description
1 polymer ?
#
loop_
_entity_poly.entity_id
_entity_poly.type
_entity_poly.pdbx_seq_one_letter_code
_entity_poly.pdbx_strand_id
1 'polypeptide(L)'
;MVYDIKWIIPKLRNPSRLWNIASSITFAAVGIFSKIIIEWLNKTTVYNKHIIVRALDLRPKNVPLITVSNHHSCFDDPGIWATLDFRHSWSRHKVRWSLAAHDICFTNVWHSYFFMLGKCIPIVRGDGVYQEAVDFCIERLALGEWVHVFPEGKVNMLKEEIRLKWGVGRLILESPITPIVIPICHLGMDEVLPNEPPYMLKMRKRVTMNYGEPIDFSGLLTELRESKASEMDARKAITDRIQQELSR
;
A
#
# COMPACT_ATOMS: atom_id res chain seq x y z
N MET A 1 -8.10 19.83 20.00
CA MET A 1 -8.94 18.61 19.98
C MET A 1 -8.39 17.70 18.90
N VAL A 2 -8.17 16.42 19.21
CA VAL A 2 -7.77 15.42 18.20
C VAL A 2 -8.95 15.22 17.25
N TYR A 3 -8.70 15.25 15.95
CA TYR A 3 -9.74 15.08 14.94
C TYR A 3 -10.34 13.66 15.00
N ASP A 4 -11.66 13.55 15.02
CA ASP A 4 -12.33 12.25 15.13
C ASP A 4 -12.42 11.54 13.77
N ILE A 5 -11.87 10.32 13.73
CA ILE A 5 -11.80 9.45 12.55
C ILE A 5 -12.75 8.26 12.62
N LYS A 6 -13.49 8.06 13.72
CA LYS A 6 -14.31 6.85 13.95
C LYS A 6 -15.43 6.66 12.92
N TRP A 7 -15.86 7.73 12.24
CA TRP A 7 -16.88 7.67 11.19
C TRP A 7 -16.35 7.16 9.83
N ILE A 8 -15.03 7.09 9.64
CA ILE A 8 -14.41 6.86 8.33
C ILE A 8 -14.59 5.40 7.87
N ILE A 9 -14.17 4.43 8.67
CA ILE A 9 -14.23 3.01 8.28
C ILE A 9 -15.68 2.53 8.09
N PRO A 10 -16.65 2.87 8.97
CA PRO A 10 -18.07 2.56 8.72
C PRO A 10 -18.58 3.08 7.37
N LYS A 11 -18.11 4.26 6.94
CA LYS A 11 -18.47 4.85 5.64
C LYS A 11 -17.76 4.15 4.47
N LEU A 12 -16.49 3.76 4.63
CA LEU A 12 -15.75 2.99 3.62
C LEU A 12 -16.33 1.60 3.37
N ARG A 13 -16.94 0.96 4.39
CA ARG A 13 -17.63 -0.34 4.25
C ARG A 13 -18.88 -0.26 3.38
N ASN A 14 -19.56 0.89 3.36
CA ASN A 14 -20.86 1.07 2.70
C ASN A 14 -20.81 2.22 1.66
N PRO A 15 -19.98 2.13 0.61
CA PRO A 15 -19.87 3.20 -0.37
C PRO A 15 -21.11 3.26 -1.27
N SER A 16 -21.64 4.46 -1.50
CA SER A 16 -22.71 4.68 -2.46
C SER A 16 -22.22 4.59 -3.91
N ARG A 17 -23.14 4.50 -4.88
CA ARG A 17 -22.77 4.57 -6.32
C ARG A 17 -22.07 5.88 -6.67
N LEU A 18 -22.55 7.00 -6.14
CA LEU A 18 -21.92 8.31 -6.33
C LEU A 18 -20.51 8.34 -5.74
N TRP A 19 -20.32 7.74 -4.56
CA TRP A 19 -19.00 7.59 -3.96
C TRP A 19 -18.04 6.80 -4.86
N ASN A 20 -18.52 5.69 -5.44
CA ASN A 20 -17.73 4.88 -6.34
C ASN A 20 -17.32 5.64 -7.62
N ILE A 21 -18.19 6.50 -8.15
CA ILE A 21 -17.87 7.36 -9.30
C ILE A 21 -16.83 8.41 -8.89
N ALA A 22 -17.07 9.15 -7.80
CA ALA A 22 -16.17 10.17 -7.30
C ALA A 22 -14.77 9.60 -7.02
N SER A 23 -14.70 8.45 -6.36
CA SER A 23 -13.43 7.75 -6.08
C SER A 23 -12.68 7.38 -7.36
N SER A 24 -13.39 6.94 -8.41
CA SER A 24 -12.76 6.62 -9.70
C SER A 24 -12.19 7.87 -10.39
N ILE A 25 -12.91 9.00 -10.31
CA ILE A 25 -12.43 10.29 -10.82
C ILE A 25 -11.19 10.74 -10.04
N THR A 26 -11.21 10.62 -8.71
CA THR A 26 -10.04 10.94 -7.87
C THR A 26 -8.82 10.12 -8.25
N PHE A 27 -8.96 8.80 -8.44
CA PHE A 27 -7.86 7.94 -8.88
C PHE A 27 -7.33 8.31 -10.27
N ALA A 28 -8.22 8.62 -11.21
CA ALA A 28 -7.82 9.09 -12.54
C ALA A 28 -7.03 10.41 -12.45
N ALA A 29 -7.55 11.39 -11.72
CA ALA A 29 -6.91 12.70 -11.56
C ALA A 29 -5.54 12.59 -10.87
N VAL A 30 -5.47 11.89 -9.73
CA VAL A 30 -4.20 11.66 -9.02
C VAL A 30 -3.24 10.85 -9.87
N GLY A 31 -3.71 9.79 -10.55
CA GLY A 31 -2.87 8.97 -11.43
C GLY A 31 -2.26 9.76 -12.59
N ILE A 32 -3.05 10.62 -13.25
CA ILE A 32 -2.56 11.52 -14.31
C ILE A 32 -1.54 12.50 -13.74
N PHE A 33 -1.86 13.16 -12.63
CA PHE A 33 -0.96 14.09 -11.95
C PHE A 33 0.37 13.41 -11.60
N SER A 34 0.33 12.26 -10.93
CA SER A 34 1.53 11.53 -10.53
C SER A 34 2.35 11.05 -11.72
N LYS A 35 1.71 10.64 -12.82
CA LYS A 35 2.40 10.27 -14.06
C LYS A 35 3.10 11.45 -14.73
N ILE A 36 2.48 12.64 -14.74
CA ILE A 36 3.16 13.88 -15.17
C ILE A 36 4.42 14.10 -14.33
N ILE A 37 4.32 14.03 -13.01
CA ILE A 37 5.45 14.26 -12.12
C ILE A 37 6.55 13.20 -12.32
N ILE A 38 6.20 11.91 -12.26
CA ILE A 38 7.17 10.82 -12.19
C ILE A 38 7.73 10.45 -13.56
N GLU A 39 6.90 10.35 -14.60
CA GLU A 39 7.35 9.88 -15.92
C GLU A 39 7.72 11.01 -16.87
N TRP A 40 7.06 12.18 -16.79
CA TRP A 40 7.31 13.27 -17.76
C TRP A 40 8.31 14.30 -17.24
N LEU A 41 8.18 14.71 -15.98
CA LEU A 41 9.04 15.75 -15.39
C LEU A 41 10.30 15.18 -14.72
N ASN A 42 10.36 13.87 -14.48
CA ASN A 42 11.47 13.17 -13.85
C ASN A 42 11.91 11.97 -14.71
N LYS A 43 13.14 11.49 -14.50
CA LYS A 43 13.68 10.32 -15.21
C LYS A 43 13.42 9.06 -14.41
N THR A 44 12.42 8.29 -14.80
CA THR A 44 12.03 7.06 -14.12
C THR A 44 12.52 5.81 -14.85
N THR A 45 13.17 4.90 -14.12
CA THR A 45 13.56 3.56 -14.60
C THR A 45 12.77 2.52 -13.83
N VAL A 46 12.06 1.64 -14.55
CA VAL A 46 11.20 0.62 -13.94
C VAL A 46 11.69 -0.76 -14.35
N TYR A 47 12.10 -1.55 -13.37
CA TYR A 47 12.47 -2.95 -13.52
C TYR A 47 11.25 -3.85 -13.25
N ASN A 48 11.14 -4.92 -14.03
CA ASN A 48 10.17 -6.00 -13.80
C ASN A 48 8.69 -5.58 -13.75
N LYS A 49 8.32 -4.46 -14.40
CA LYS A 49 6.92 -3.97 -14.49
C LYS A 49 5.91 -5.05 -14.91
N HIS A 50 6.33 -6.01 -15.72
CA HIS A 50 5.49 -7.11 -16.17
C HIS A 50 4.94 -7.97 -15.02
N ILE A 51 5.60 -8.03 -13.85
CA ILE A 51 5.13 -8.78 -12.67
C ILE A 51 3.83 -8.18 -12.14
N ILE A 52 3.84 -6.87 -11.80
CA ILE A 52 2.64 -6.20 -11.29
C ILE A 52 1.54 -6.15 -12.35
N VAL A 53 1.88 -5.94 -13.63
CA VAL A 53 0.90 -5.94 -14.72
C VAL A 53 0.20 -7.30 -14.84
N ARG A 54 0.95 -8.41 -14.82
CA ARG A 54 0.36 -9.76 -14.81
C ARG A 54 -0.52 -9.99 -13.59
N ALA A 55 -0.10 -9.54 -12.41
CA ALA A 55 -0.92 -9.67 -11.20
C ALA A 55 -2.24 -8.88 -11.31
N LEU A 56 -2.22 -7.67 -11.86
CA LEU A 56 -3.44 -6.85 -12.03
C LEU A 56 -4.36 -7.35 -13.14
N ASP A 57 -3.81 -7.96 -14.19
CA ASP A 57 -4.57 -8.40 -15.36
C ASP A 57 -5.05 -9.85 -15.31
N LEU A 58 -4.22 -10.74 -14.76
CA LEU A 58 -4.38 -12.19 -14.91
C LEU A 58 -4.68 -12.92 -13.60
N ARG A 59 -4.46 -12.31 -12.42
CA ARG A 59 -4.76 -13.01 -11.16
C ARG A 59 -6.26 -13.41 -11.12
N PRO A 60 -6.60 -14.60 -10.61
CA PRO A 60 -8.00 -14.97 -10.39
C PRO A 60 -8.71 -13.94 -9.51
N LYS A 61 -9.99 -13.65 -9.79
CA LYS A 61 -10.74 -12.58 -9.12
C LYS A 61 -10.84 -12.77 -7.60
N ASN A 62 -10.85 -14.00 -7.13
CA ASN A 62 -10.94 -14.39 -5.72
C ASN A 62 -9.58 -14.50 -5.02
N VAL A 63 -8.47 -14.31 -5.74
CA VAL A 63 -7.12 -14.34 -5.16
C VAL A 63 -6.69 -12.91 -4.83
N PRO A 64 -6.53 -12.57 -3.54
CA PRO A 64 -6.13 -11.23 -3.14
C PRO A 64 -4.69 -10.92 -3.54
N LEU A 65 -4.39 -9.62 -3.64
CA LEU A 65 -3.06 -9.10 -3.88
C LEU A 65 -2.64 -8.22 -2.70
N ILE A 66 -1.44 -8.46 -2.18
CA ILE A 66 -0.75 -7.56 -1.28
C ILE A 66 0.51 -7.06 -1.97
N THR A 67 0.72 -5.75 -1.92
CA THR A 67 2.00 -5.15 -2.32
C THR A 67 2.65 -4.51 -1.12
N VAL A 68 3.95 -4.72 -0.94
CA VAL A 68 4.73 -4.17 0.18
C VAL A 68 5.88 -3.35 -0.36
N SER A 69 6.17 -2.19 0.22
CA SER A 69 7.32 -1.39 -0.22
C SER A 69 8.03 -0.68 0.92
N ASN A 70 9.30 -0.33 0.67
CA ASN A 70 9.99 0.67 1.47
C ASN A 70 9.26 2.02 1.39
N HIS A 71 9.51 2.92 2.34
CA HIS A 71 8.82 4.21 2.43
C HIS A 71 9.81 5.37 2.60
N HIS A 72 10.18 6.06 1.51
CA HIS A 72 11.12 7.19 1.55
C HIS A 72 10.47 8.57 1.43
N SER A 73 9.21 8.69 1.01
CA SER A 73 8.53 9.97 0.85
C SER A 73 7.01 9.88 1.05
N CYS A 74 6.40 10.97 1.51
CA CYS A 74 4.93 11.12 1.48
C CYS A 74 4.34 11.01 0.05
N PHE A 75 5.15 11.12 -1.00
CA PHE A 75 4.71 10.93 -2.39
C PHE A 75 4.78 9.49 -2.88
N ASP A 76 5.25 8.54 -2.06
CA ASP A 76 5.49 7.17 -2.48
C ASP A 76 4.25 6.47 -3.02
N ASP A 77 3.12 6.53 -2.31
CA ASP A 77 1.89 5.88 -2.79
C ASP A 77 1.52 6.42 -4.18
N PRO A 78 1.11 7.68 -4.39
CA PRO A 78 0.79 8.17 -5.73
C PRO A 78 1.92 7.98 -6.77
N GLY A 79 3.18 8.10 -6.36
CA GLY A 79 4.34 7.98 -7.23
C GLY A 79 4.65 6.56 -7.72
N ILE A 80 4.49 5.53 -6.87
CA ILE A 80 4.71 4.12 -7.26
C ILE A 80 3.77 3.76 -8.41
N TRP A 81 2.50 4.14 -8.31
CA TRP A 81 1.47 3.71 -9.27
C TRP A 81 1.39 4.58 -10.51
N ALA A 82 2.10 5.72 -10.53
CA ALA A 82 2.35 6.50 -11.74
C ALA A 82 3.02 5.65 -12.83
N THR A 83 3.78 4.62 -12.45
CA THR A 83 4.48 3.71 -13.37
C THR A 83 3.56 2.70 -14.07
N LEU A 84 2.32 2.53 -13.59
CA LEU A 84 1.33 1.66 -14.22
C LEU A 84 0.77 2.28 -15.50
N ASP A 85 0.20 1.46 -16.38
CA ASP A 85 -0.47 1.95 -17.58
C ASP A 85 -1.80 2.64 -17.20
N PHE A 86 -2.20 3.67 -17.95
CA PHE A 86 -3.43 4.45 -17.71
C PHE A 86 -4.70 3.57 -17.56
N ARG A 87 -4.75 2.44 -18.27
CA ARG A 87 -5.87 1.48 -18.19
C ARG A 87 -6.09 0.90 -16.79
N HIS A 88 -5.06 0.85 -15.94
CA HIS A 88 -5.20 0.34 -14.56
C HIS A 88 -5.90 1.35 -13.65
N SER A 89 -5.70 2.66 -13.88
CA SER A 89 -6.30 3.73 -13.08
C SER A 89 -7.81 3.87 -13.29
N TRP A 90 -8.35 3.36 -14.40
CA TRP A 90 -9.79 3.45 -14.73
C TRP A 90 -10.64 2.32 -14.14
N SER A 91 -10.01 1.26 -13.63
CA SER A 91 -10.72 0.12 -13.05
C SER A 91 -10.64 0.14 -11.53
N ARG A 92 -11.80 0.28 -10.87
CA ARG A 92 -11.91 0.26 -9.41
C ARG A 92 -11.36 -1.03 -8.77
N HIS A 93 -11.33 -2.13 -9.50
CA HIS A 93 -10.80 -3.41 -9.03
C HIS A 93 -9.30 -3.59 -9.28
N LYS A 94 -8.67 -2.67 -10.02
CA LYS A 94 -7.23 -2.64 -10.31
C LYS A 94 -6.52 -1.48 -9.61
N VAL A 95 -7.16 -0.90 -8.59
CA VAL A 95 -6.57 0.13 -7.71
C VAL A 95 -6.62 -0.35 -6.27
N ARG A 96 -5.48 -0.20 -5.58
CA ARG A 96 -5.31 -0.67 -4.21
C ARG A 96 -6.13 0.10 -3.20
N TRP A 97 -6.34 -0.53 -2.05
CA TRP A 97 -6.49 0.14 -0.77
C TRP A 97 -5.11 0.38 -0.16
N SER A 98 -4.90 1.51 0.51
CA SER A 98 -3.59 1.86 1.09
C SER A 98 -3.75 2.31 2.54
N LEU A 99 -2.94 1.77 3.45
CA LEU A 99 -2.92 2.20 4.85
C LEU A 99 -2.18 3.55 4.94
N ALA A 100 -2.81 4.55 5.55
CA ALA A 100 -2.28 5.90 5.65
C ALA A 100 -2.38 6.43 7.09
N ALA A 101 -1.31 7.05 7.59
CA ALA A 101 -1.23 7.51 8.98
C ALA A 101 -2.33 8.55 9.27
N HIS A 102 -3.16 8.29 10.28
CA HIS A 102 -4.31 9.14 10.60
C HIS A 102 -3.93 10.58 10.92
N ASP A 103 -2.82 10.77 11.63
CA ASP A 103 -2.32 12.06 12.10
C ASP A 103 -1.66 12.91 11.00
N ILE A 104 -1.47 12.35 9.81
CA ILE A 104 -0.94 13.04 8.63
C ILE A 104 -2.03 13.23 7.57
N CYS A 105 -2.73 12.15 7.21
CA CYS A 105 -3.68 12.15 6.10
C CYS A 105 -5.11 12.50 6.53
N PHE A 106 -5.47 12.29 7.80
CA PHE A 106 -6.84 12.43 8.30
C PHE A 106 -6.90 13.46 9.41
N THR A 107 -6.45 14.68 9.13
CA THR A 107 -6.34 15.77 10.12
C THR A 107 -7.57 16.68 10.18
N ASN A 108 -8.46 16.60 9.17
CA ASN A 108 -9.75 17.29 9.14
C ASN A 108 -10.71 16.56 8.18
N VAL A 109 -11.95 17.05 8.09
CA VAL A 109 -13.02 16.44 7.28
C VAL A 109 -12.73 16.46 5.78
N TRP A 110 -12.13 17.53 5.26
CA TRP A 110 -11.82 17.67 3.84
C TRP A 110 -10.68 16.75 3.43
N HIS A 111 -9.61 16.69 4.24
CA HIS A 111 -8.53 15.73 4.04
C HIS A 111 -9.07 14.30 4.09
N SER A 112 -9.91 13.98 5.08
CA SER A 112 -10.51 12.65 5.20
C SER A 112 -11.28 12.26 3.94
N TYR A 113 -12.15 13.13 3.42
CA TYR A 113 -12.85 12.84 2.18
C TYR A 113 -11.91 12.61 0.99
N PHE A 114 -10.88 13.45 0.83
CA PHE A 114 -9.89 13.29 -0.25
C PHE A 114 -9.18 11.93 -0.18
N PHE A 115 -8.63 11.57 0.97
CA PHE A 115 -7.90 10.31 1.16
C PHE A 115 -8.83 9.09 1.07
N MET A 116 -10.05 9.17 1.61
CA MET A 116 -11.04 8.09 1.46
C MET A 116 -11.43 7.86 -0.02
N LEU A 117 -11.55 8.91 -0.83
CA LEU A 117 -11.81 8.78 -2.27
C LEU A 117 -10.65 8.11 -3.01
N GLY A 118 -9.42 8.35 -2.55
CA GLY A 118 -8.21 7.64 -2.95
C GLY A 118 -8.04 6.25 -2.35
N LYS A 119 -9.07 5.67 -1.71
CA LYS A 119 -9.03 4.38 -0.99
C LYS A 119 -7.92 4.28 0.05
N CYS A 120 -7.56 5.39 0.67
CA CYS A 120 -6.71 5.37 1.85
C CYS A 120 -7.53 5.04 3.10
N ILE A 121 -6.95 4.24 3.98
CA ILE A 121 -7.57 3.76 5.23
C ILE A 121 -6.75 4.34 6.39
N PRO A 122 -7.39 5.01 7.37
CA PRO A 122 -6.68 5.61 8.49
C PRO A 122 -6.12 4.53 9.41
N ILE A 123 -4.78 4.45 9.53
CA ILE A 123 -4.10 3.59 10.50
C ILE A 123 -3.62 4.42 11.69
N VAL A 124 -3.84 3.92 12.91
CA VAL A 124 -3.36 4.54 14.14
C VAL A 124 -2.04 3.90 14.55
N ARG A 125 -0.99 4.72 14.63
CA ARG A 125 0.35 4.29 15.04
C ARG A 125 0.36 4.15 16.56
N GLY A 126 0.82 2.99 17.06
CA GLY A 126 0.85 2.68 18.49
C GLY A 126 -0.27 1.75 18.96
N ASP A 127 -1.40 1.68 18.24
CA ASP A 127 -2.57 0.86 18.60
C ASP A 127 -2.40 -0.65 18.34
N GLY A 128 -1.22 -1.06 17.87
CA GLY A 128 -0.91 -2.46 17.57
C GLY A 128 -1.59 -2.96 16.29
N VAL A 129 -1.65 -4.29 16.16
CA VAL A 129 -2.13 -4.97 14.94
C VAL A 129 -3.63 -5.26 14.94
N TYR A 130 -4.28 -5.18 16.11
CA TYR A 130 -5.71 -5.41 16.29
C TYR A 130 -6.44 -4.06 16.31
N GLN A 131 -6.60 -3.47 15.12
CA GLN A 131 -7.33 -2.22 14.93
C GLN A 131 -8.26 -2.34 13.72
N GLU A 132 -9.34 -1.57 13.75
CA GLU A 132 -10.43 -1.67 12.77
C GLU A 132 -9.96 -1.48 11.32
N ALA A 133 -8.91 -0.69 11.10
CA ALA A 133 -8.30 -0.49 9.79
C ALA A 133 -7.66 -1.77 9.21
N VAL A 134 -7.03 -2.59 10.05
CA VAL A 134 -6.45 -3.87 9.65
C VAL A 134 -7.56 -4.89 9.40
N ASP A 135 -8.60 -4.89 10.23
CA ASP A 135 -9.78 -5.74 10.02
C ASP A 135 -10.47 -5.41 8.70
N PHE A 136 -10.65 -4.12 8.40
CA PHE A 136 -11.18 -3.67 7.12
C PHE A 136 -10.32 -4.13 5.93
N CYS A 137 -8.99 -4.10 6.05
CA CYS A 137 -8.11 -4.64 5.01
C CYS A 137 -8.31 -6.15 4.82
N ILE A 138 -8.46 -6.93 5.89
CA ILE A 138 -8.75 -8.37 5.81
C ILE A 138 -10.10 -8.60 5.12
N GLU A 139 -11.13 -7.80 5.44
CA GLU A 139 -12.41 -7.84 4.73
C GLU A 139 -12.24 -7.56 3.22
N ARG A 140 -11.38 -6.62 2.83
CA ARG A 140 -11.11 -6.33 1.40
C ARG A 140 -10.36 -7.48 0.74
N LEU A 141 -9.36 -8.06 1.42
CA LEU A 141 -8.62 -9.22 0.93
C LEU A 141 -9.53 -10.44 0.77
N ALA A 142 -10.51 -10.63 1.66
CA ALA A 142 -11.51 -11.69 1.53
C ALA A 142 -12.37 -11.56 0.25
N LEU A 143 -12.49 -10.35 -0.30
CA LEU A 143 -13.15 -10.08 -1.58
C LEU A 143 -12.22 -10.21 -2.80
N GLY A 144 -10.97 -10.66 -2.61
CA GLY A 144 -9.96 -10.76 -3.66
C GLY A 144 -9.39 -9.40 -4.10
N GLU A 145 -9.61 -8.34 -3.32
CA GLU A 145 -9.11 -7.01 -3.64
C GLU A 145 -7.61 -6.87 -3.38
N TRP A 146 -7.09 -5.69 -3.72
CA TRP A 146 -5.68 -5.35 -3.63
C TRP A 146 -5.44 -4.39 -2.46
N VAL A 147 -4.51 -4.73 -1.57
CA VAL A 147 -4.04 -3.88 -0.47
C VAL A 147 -2.54 -3.56 -0.65
N HIS A 148 -2.18 -2.31 -0.45
CA HIS A 148 -0.80 -1.85 -0.38
C HIS A 148 -0.43 -1.45 1.05
N VAL A 149 0.79 -1.79 1.46
CA VAL A 149 1.30 -1.51 2.80
C VAL A 149 2.74 -1.02 2.70
N PHE A 150 3.04 0.03 3.47
CA PHE A 150 4.40 0.43 3.81
C PHE A 150 4.74 -0.14 5.19
N PRO A 151 5.28 -1.37 5.28
CA PRO A 151 5.44 -2.06 6.57
C PRO A 151 6.47 -1.38 7.49
N GLU A 152 7.25 -0.40 7.04
CA GLU A 152 8.10 0.44 7.90
C GLU A 152 7.27 1.28 8.90
N GLY A 153 6.01 1.61 8.54
CA GLY A 153 5.05 2.33 9.39
C GLY A 153 5.34 3.83 9.58
N LYS A 154 6.38 4.36 8.93
CA LYS A 154 6.74 5.78 8.82
C LYS A 154 7.61 5.99 7.59
N VAL A 155 7.72 7.24 7.14
CA VAL A 155 8.75 7.61 6.15
C VAL A 155 10.14 7.43 6.78
N ASN A 156 10.98 6.62 6.14
CA ASN A 156 12.37 6.35 6.47
C ASN A 156 13.31 7.39 5.85
N MET A 157 13.41 8.54 6.52
CA MET A 157 14.24 9.65 6.04
C MET A 157 15.74 9.33 6.02
N LEU A 158 16.21 8.50 6.96
CA LEU A 158 17.62 8.12 7.09
C LEU A 158 18.02 6.92 6.22
N LYS A 159 17.05 6.26 5.59
CA LYS A 159 17.24 5.03 4.79
C LYS A 159 17.96 3.94 5.60
N GLU A 160 17.69 3.90 6.90
CA GLU A 160 18.24 2.92 7.82
C GLU A 160 17.46 1.61 7.74
N GLU A 161 18.05 0.52 8.22
CA GLU A 161 17.31 -0.74 8.32
C GLU A 161 16.27 -0.64 9.45
N ILE A 162 15.00 -0.53 9.06
CA ILE A 162 13.87 -0.44 10.01
C ILE A 162 13.21 -1.81 10.12
N ARG A 163 12.99 -2.26 11.35
CA ARG A 163 12.17 -3.45 11.62
C ARG A 163 10.73 -3.24 11.12
N LEU A 164 10.25 -4.13 10.24
CA LEU A 164 8.89 -4.06 9.71
C LEU A 164 7.82 -4.27 10.81
N LYS A 165 6.68 -3.60 10.67
CA LYS A 165 5.52 -3.72 11.55
C LYS A 165 4.71 -4.98 11.19
N TRP A 166 4.28 -5.73 12.19
CA TRP A 166 3.63 -7.03 12.02
C TRP A 166 2.21 -6.98 11.44
N GLY A 167 1.66 -5.80 11.18
CA GLY A 167 0.34 -5.65 10.55
C GLY A 167 0.27 -6.38 9.21
N VAL A 168 1.32 -6.32 8.40
CA VAL A 168 1.37 -7.06 7.12
C VAL A 168 1.36 -8.57 7.31
N GLY A 169 2.06 -9.08 8.34
CA GLY A 169 2.01 -10.50 8.70
C GLY A 169 0.60 -10.94 9.10
N ARG A 170 -0.13 -10.09 9.84
CA ARG A 170 -1.54 -10.32 10.18
C ARG A 170 -2.42 -10.39 8.93
N LEU A 171 -2.27 -9.45 7.99
CA LEU A 171 -3.04 -9.43 6.75
C LEU A 171 -2.90 -10.73 5.95
N ILE A 172 -1.69 -11.28 5.86
CA ILE A 172 -1.44 -12.54 5.15
C ILE A 172 -1.97 -13.74 5.93
N LEU A 173 -1.74 -13.78 7.25
CA LEU A 173 -2.13 -14.89 8.12
C LEU A 173 -3.65 -15.06 8.19
N GLU A 174 -4.39 -13.96 8.32
CA GLU A 174 -5.84 -13.95 8.49
C GLU A 174 -6.61 -13.80 7.17
N SER A 175 -5.91 -13.69 6.03
CA SER A 175 -6.59 -13.72 4.73
C SER A 175 -7.19 -15.11 4.49
N PRO A 176 -8.47 -15.21 4.08
CA PRO A 176 -9.10 -16.52 3.86
C PRO A 176 -8.48 -17.28 2.69
N ILE A 177 -7.92 -16.57 1.71
CA ILE A 177 -7.15 -17.11 0.60
C ILE A 177 -5.75 -16.50 0.69
N THR A 178 -4.71 -17.33 0.67
CA THR A 178 -3.32 -16.83 0.70
C THR A 178 -3.10 -15.82 -0.44
N PRO A 179 -2.78 -14.56 -0.13
CA PRO A 179 -2.61 -13.52 -1.14
C PRO A 179 -1.34 -13.74 -1.95
N ILE A 180 -1.34 -13.27 -3.19
CA ILE A 180 -0.10 -12.99 -3.91
C ILE A 180 0.55 -11.80 -3.22
N VAL A 181 1.84 -11.90 -2.84
CA VAL A 181 2.57 -10.81 -2.18
C VAL A 181 3.72 -10.35 -3.07
N ILE A 182 3.65 -9.11 -3.55
CA ILE A 182 4.69 -8.52 -4.42
C ILE A 182 5.49 -7.48 -3.63
N PRO A 183 6.80 -7.70 -3.41
CA PRO A 183 7.67 -6.69 -2.85
C PRO A 183 8.03 -5.65 -3.91
N ILE A 184 8.13 -4.39 -3.49
CA ILE A 184 8.42 -3.25 -4.35
C ILE A 184 9.51 -2.44 -3.67
N CYS A 185 10.59 -2.15 -4.38
CA CYS A 185 11.65 -1.28 -3.90
C CYS A 185 11.74 -0.05 -4.80
N HIS A 186 11.85 1.13 -4.20
CA HIS A 186 12.02 2.37 -4.95
C HIS A 186 13.07 3.30 -4.35
N LEU A 187 13.72 4.07 -5.23
CA LEU A 187 14.75 5.06 -4.89
C LEU A 187 14.45 6.39 -5.58
N GLY A 188 14.75 7.51 -4.90
CA GLY A 188 14.68 8.86 -5.45
C GLY A 188 13.32 9.54 -5.35
N MET A 189 12.33 8.93 -4.71
CA MET A 189 11.03 9.58 -4.47
C MET A 189 11.14 10.75 -3.49
N ASP A 190 12.04 10.63 -2.52
CA ASP A 190 12.44 11.67 -1.57
C ASP A 190 13.13 12.87 -2.24
N GLU A 191 13.76 12.67 -3.40
CA GLU A 191 14.28 13.77 -4.20
C GLU A 191 13.18 14.51 -4.97
N VAL A 192 12.11 13.80 -5.35
CA VAL A 192 10.94 14.35 -6.04
C VAL A 192 10.08 15.14 -5.07
N LEU A 193 9.75 14.58 -3.90
CA LEU A 193 9.11 15.31 -2.80
C LEU A 193 9.95 15.13 -1.53
N PRO A 194 10.78 16.13 -1.19
CA PRO A 194 11.52 16.15 0.07
C PRO A 194 10.60 16.10 1.29
N ASN A 195 11.08 15.44 2.35
CA ASN A 195 10.34 15.28 3.60
C ASN A 195 10.50 16.48 4.57
N GLU A 196 11.02 17.60 4.08
CA GLU A 196 11.25 18.81 4.85
C GLU A 196 10.54 20.01 4.22
N PRO A 197 10.01 20.95 5.02
CA PRO A 197 9.46 22.19 4.50
C PRO A 197 10.49 23.04 3.74
N PRO A 198 10.09 23.74 2.66
CA PRO A 198 8.76 23.70 2.06
C PRO A 198 8.53 22.41 1.24
N TYR A 199 7.38 21.76 1.43
CA TYR A 199 6.99 20.53 0.74
C TYR A 199 6.65 20.81 -0.73
N MET A 200 7.68 20.85 -1.58
CA MET A 200 7.57 21.25 -2.98
C MET A 200 8.06 20.12 -3.89
N LEU A 201 7.28 19.82 -4.92
CA LEU A 201 7.66 18.86 -5.95
C LEU A 201 8.84 19.40 -6.77
N LYS A 202 9.87 18.57 -6.93
CA LYS A 202 11.05 18.82 -7.74
C LYS A 202 10.99 18.04 -9.05
N MET A 203 11.61 18.60 -10.07
CA MET A 203 11.69 18.04 -11.42
C MET A 203 13.13 17.63 -11.74
N ARG A 204 13.32 16.87 -12.83
CA ARG A 204 14.61 16.39 -13.35
C ARG A 204 15.40 15.51 -12.37
N LYS A 205 14.70 14.85 -11.46
CA LYS A 205 15.22 13.84 -10.54
C LYS A 205 15.22 12.46 -11.18
N ARG A 206 15.96 11.54 -10.56
CA ARG A 206 16.00 10.14 -10.98
C ARG A 206 15.17 9.32 -10.02
N VAL A 207 14.24 8.55 -10.55
CA VAL A 207 13.44 7.60 -9.79
C VAL A 207 13.74 6.21 -10.32
N THR A 208 14.02 5.28 -9.42
CA THR A 208 14.17 3.86 -9.77
C THR A 208 13.10 3.07 -9.06
N MET A 209 12.45 2.16 -9.77
CA MET A 209 11.41 1.28 -9.26
C MET A 209 11.76 -0.15 -9.63
N ASN A 210 11.61 -1.08 -8.70
CA ASN A 210 11.72 -2.52 -8.94
C ASN A 210 10.49 -3.22 -8.38
N TYR A 211 9.80 -3.98 -9.23
CA TYR A 211 8.80 -4.94 -8.80
C TYR A 211 9.48 -6.29 -8.62
N GLY A 212 9.55 -6.80 -7.39
CA GLY A 212 10.15 -8.10 -7.10
C GLY A 212 9.22 -9.26 -7.48
N GLU A 213 9.79 -10.46 -7.56
CA GLU A 213 9.01 -11.68 -7.77
C GLU A 213 8.03 -11.91 -6.60
N PRO A 214 6.85 -12.50 -6.87
CA PRO A 214 5.90 -12.84 -5.82
C PRO A 214 6.53 -13.75 -4.76
N ILE A 215 6.34 -13.41 -3.49
CA ILE A 215 6.84 -14.20 -2.36
C ILE A 215 5.93 -15.42 -2.17
N ASP A 216 6.49 -16.63 -2.22
CA ASP A 216 5.76 -17.86 -1.91
C ASP A 216 5.68 -18.08 -0.40
N PHE A 217 4.45 -18.01 0.12
CA PHE A 217 4.13 -18.25 1.52
C PHE A 217 3.56 -19.65 1.79
N SER A 218 3.37 -20.49 0.77
CA SER A 218 2.66 -21.76 0.90
C SER A 218 3.34 -22.73 1.88
N GLY A 219 4.67 -22.90 1.77
CA GLY A 219 5.47 -23.72 2.70
C GLY A 219 5.48 -23.14 4.12
N LEU A 220 5.77 -21.84 4.26
CA LEU A 220 5.84 -21.18 5.57
C LEU A 220 4.50 -21.25 6.32
N LEU A 221 3.38 -20.99 5.64
CA LEU A 221 2.05 -21.07 6.26
C LEU A 221 1.68 -22.50 6.64
N THR A 222 2.12 -23.50 5.85
CA THR A 222 1.91 -24.92 6.19
C THR A 222 2.68 -25.30 7.45
N GLU A 223 3.98 -24.95 7.51
CA GLU A 223 4.84 -25.21 8.68
C GLU A 223 4.29 -24.54 9.96
N LEU A 224 3.87 -23.27 9.87
CA LEU A 224 3.29 -22.54 10.99
C LEU A 224 2.00 -23.18 11.52
N ARG A 225 1.18 -23.78 10.62
CA ARG A 225 -0.03 -24.50 11.00
C ARG A 225 0.29 -25.84 11.66
N GLU A 226 1.21 -26.61 11.09
CA GLU A 226 1.62 -27.93 11.59
C GLU A 226 2.29 -27.84 12.97
N SER A 227 3.16 -26.84 13.15
CA SER A 227 3.84 -26.55 14.43
C SER A 227 2.92 -25.94 15.48
N LYS A 228 1.67 -25.59 15.13
CA LYS A 228 0.71 -24.86 15.99
C LYS A 228 1.33 -23.60 16.59
N ALA A 229 2.08 -22.86 15.77
CA ALA A 229 2.73 -21.62 16.19
C ALA A 229 1.70 -20.64 16.77
N SER A 230 2.10 -19.86 17.78
CA SER A 230 1.24 -18.81 18.30
C SER A 230 0.96 -17.76 17.22
N GLU A 231 -0.17 -17.04 17.32
CA GLU A 231 -0.46 -15.94 16.36
C GLU A 231 0.66 -14.89 16.30
N MET A 232 1.35 -14.67 17.42
CA MET A 232 2.48 -13.74 17.47
C MET A 232 3.66 -14.26 16.67
N ASP A 233 4.04 -15.52 16.87
CA ASP A 233 5.18 -16.15 16.19
C ASP A 233 4.92 -16.27 14.68
N ALA A 234 3.70 -16.67 14.30
CA ALA A 234 3.29 -16.75 12.90
C ALA A 234 3.39 -15.39 12.20
N ARG A 235 2.83 -14.32 12.82
CA ARG A 235 2.90 -12.96 12.24
C ARG A 235 4.35 -12.47 12.15
N LYS A 236 5.16 -12.75 13.16
CA LYS A 236 6.57 -12.40 13.16
C LYS A 236 7.29 -13.10 12.01
N ALA A 237 7.18 -14.43 11.90
CA ALA A 237 7.84 -15.22 10.85
C ALA A 237 7.46 -14.77 9.44
N ILE A 238 6.18 -14.50 9.19
CA ILE A 238 5.69 -13.97 7.90
C ILE A 238 6.30 -12.59 7.62
N THR A 239 6.30 -11.70 8.61
CA THR A 239 6.86 -10.34 8.44
C THR A 239 8.37 -10.39 8.23
N ASP A 240 9.09 -11.24 8.96
CA ASP A 240 10.53 -11.42 8.82
C ASP A 240 10.89 -11.95 7.42
N ARG A 241 10.07 -12.86 6.87
CA ARG A 241 10.25 -13.31 5.47
C ARG A 241 10.10 -12.15 4.48
N ILE A 242 9.13 -11.26 4.68
CA ILE A 242 8.98 -10.06 3.84
C ILE A 242 10.21 -9.14 3.97
N GLN A 243 10.69 -8.94 5.20
CA GLN A 243 11.87 -8.10 5.45
C GLN A 243 13.10 -8.64 4.71
N GLN A 244 13.31 -9.96 4.72
CA GLN A 244 14.40 -10.59 3.97
C GLN A 244 14.26 -10.37 2.45
N GLU A 245 13.05 -10.47 1.90
CA GLU A 245 12.83 -10.30 0.45
C GLU A 245 12.94 -8.82 0.01
N LEU A 246 12.58 -7.85 0.86
CA LEU A 246 12.76 -6.42 0.56
C LEU A 246 14.24 -5.98 0.62
N SER A 247 15.06 -6.69 1.38
CA SER A 247 16.50 -6.41 1.52
C SER A 247 17.38 -7.10 0.47
N ARG A 248 16.81 -7.94 -0.41
CA ARG A 248 17.51 -8.62 -1.51
C ARG A 248 17.63 -7.72 -2.75
#